data_AF-A0AAD5U021-F1
#
_entry.id   AF-A0AAD5U021-F1
#
_cell.length_a   1.000
_cell.length_b   1.000
_cell.length_c   1.000
_cell.angle_alpha   90.00
_cell.angle_beta   90.00
_cell.angle_gamma   90.00
#
_symmetry.space_group_name_H-M   'P 1'
#
loop_
_entity.id
_entity.type
_entity.pdbx_description
1 polymer ?
#
loop_
_entity_poly.entity_id
_entity_poly.type
_entity_poly.pdbx_seq_one_letter_code
_entity_poly.pdbx_strand_id
1 'polypeptide(L)'
;MEESENNVTSYVSEEEKAINNKIVEEFQYLLEKSQQLFAGLRDLPPTGKNWQPYFQRTFEVYTKLWKFQQLHRPLLENKDYYGLKRSEIGEAASKIGQLYYHYYLRTSETNYLFESYIFYDAIRERQYFKEIGDVRNLALVVKKLRYYARFIVVCLLLNRNEMIKKLMEELTILVEDYTKEFKPTDAPEWNVVLSEISTFLEAEKKLTPIDLKGNLLSCLSRVQIERTPKFDKDGSPKMKLQESILVGNFQNQIKFSELTLDMYRILQSLEREPTAANHSEKESENPSEEKSASSEALASEKSNATRRNNPHKYLLYRPTFAQLMLYIATAFKDIGDSSALLLYLSADGAKRSVKGEHTEAGYMGGIATAVSFTRKPANSQAEGTATSSTTSGPPTTDSSSLAHCLHPYDLVPFTRKPLFLIVDSTNSSAFKVTN
;
A
#
# COMPACT_ATOMS: atom_id res chain seq x y z
N MET A 1 26.83 -6.45 70.43
CA MET A 1 26.61 -5.61 69.23
C MET A 1 26.86 -6.50 68.03
N GLU A 2 25.86 -7.29 67.68
CA GLU A 2 25.80 -8.02 66.41
C GLU A 2 24.78 -7.26 65.57
N GLU A 3 25.24 -6.62 64.51
CA GLU A 3 24.37 -6.06 63.47
C GLU A 3 23.88 -7.22 62.62
N SER A 4 22.63 -7.61 62.84
CA SER A 4 21.86 -8.45 61.94
C SER A 4 21.50 -7.63 60.69
N GLU A 5 22.29 -7.78 59.62
CA GLU A 5 21.91 -7.35 58.29
C GLU A 5 20.61 -8.06 57.87
N ASN A 6 19.54 -7.26 57.74
CA ASN A 6 18.27 -7.66 57.16
C ASN A 6 18.46 -8.11 55.71
N ASN A 7 18.69 -9.40 55.51
CA ASN A 7 18.60 -10.03 54.20
C ASN A 7 17.12 -10.19 53.83
N VAL A 8 16.50 -9.12 53.33
CA VAL A 8 15.15 -9.17 52.75
C VAL A 8 15.26 -9.77 51.35
N THR A 9 15.46 -11.09 51.30
CA THR A 9 15.27 -11.85 50.06
C THR A 9 13.76 -12.00 49.86
N SER A 10 13.22 -11.30 48.86
CA SER A 10 11.83 -11.35 48.44
C SER A 10 11.43 -12.78 48.03
N TYR A 11 10.83 -13.54 48.95
CA TYR A 11 10.17 -14.81 48.64
C TYR A 11 8.86 -14.52 47.90
N VAL A 12 8.93 -14.41 46.56
CA VAL A 12 7.73 -14.50 45.71
C VAL A 12 7.09 -15.85 45.97
N SER A 13 5.83 -15.88 46.41
CA SER A 13 5.14 -17.12 46.76
C SER A 13 5.07 -18.06 45.54
N GLU A 14 5.08 -19.37 45.75
CA GLU A 14 4.95 -20.33 44.63
C GLU A 14 3.67 -20.11 43.81
N GLU A 15 2.60 -19.65 44.46
CA GLU A 15 1.34 -19.28 43.79
C GLU A 15 1.50 -18.08 42.86
N GLU A 16 2.23 -17.05 43.28
CA GLU A 16 2.49 -15.85 42.47
C GLU A 16 3.37 -16.18 41.26
N LYS A 17 4.37 -17.06 41.42
CA LYS A 17 5.15 -17.59 40.29
C LYS A 17 4.27 -18.35 39.30
N ALA A 18 3.34 -19.18 39.79
CA ALA A 18 2.41 -19.91 38.92
C ALA A 18 1.48 -18.98 38.14
N ILE A 19 1.00 -17.90 38.75
CA ILE A 19 0.20 -16.87 38.07
C ILE A 19 1.03 -16.16 37.00
N ASN A 20 2.26 -15.74 37.33
CA ASN A 20 3.16 -15.08 36.41
C ASN A 20 3.49 -15.94 35.19
N ASN A 21 3.73 -17.24 35.39
CA ASN A 21 3.95 -18.18 34.29
C ASN A 21 2.74 -18.30 33.36
N LYS A 22 1.51 -18.34 33.89
CA LYS A 22 0.29 -18.34 33.07
C LYS A 22 0.16 -17.07 32.22
N ILE A 23 0.55 -15.91 32.75
CA ILE A 23 0.56 -14.64 32.00
C ILE A 23 1.56 -14.72 30.84
N VAL A 24 2.74 -15.29 31.07
CA VAL A 24 3.76 -15.48 30.03
C VAL A 24 3.29 -16.47 28.96
N GLU A 25 2.69 -17.59 29.35
CA GLU A 25 2.13 -18.59 28.44
C GLU A 25 1.03 -17.98 27.55
N GLU A 26 0.11 -17.19 28.12
CA GLU A 26 -0.93 -16.50 27.35
C GLU A 26 -0.33 -15.45 26.39
N PHE A 27 0.71 -14.73 26.82
CA PHE A 27 1.42 -13.79 25.94
C PHE A 27 2.06 -14.50 24.75
N GLN A 28 2.77 -15.61 24.99
CA GLN A 28 3.40 -16.43 23.95
C GLN A 28 2.35 -16.99 22.98
N TYR A 29 1.24 -17.51 23.51
CA TYR A 29 0.12 -17.98 22.70
C TYR A 29 -0.45 -16.88 21.80
N LEU A 30 -0.71 -15.69 22.35
CA LEU A 30 -1.20 -14.55 21.56
C LEU A 30 -0.18 -14.13 20.49
N LEU A 31 1.11 -14.15 20.82
CA LEU A 31 2.20 -13.80 19.90
C LEU A 31 2.24 -14.79 18.72
N GLU A 32 2.33 -16.09 18.97
CA GLU A 32 2.37 -17.14 17.94
C GLU A 32 1.11 -17.11 17.06
N LYS A 33 -0.06 -17.04 17.70
CA LYS A 33 -1.35 -16.97 16.99
C LYS A 33 -1.45 -15.73 16.11
N SER A 34 -0.97 -14.58 16.59
CA SER A 34 -0.96 -13.34 15.79
C SER A 34 -0.08 -13.48 14.54
N GLN A 35 1.10 -14.11 14.68
CA GLN A 35 2.04 -14.32 13.58
C GLN A 35 1.48 -15.30 12.54
N GLN A 36 0.88 -16.41 12.99
CA GLN A 36 0.21 -17.38 12.12
C GLN A 36 -0.91 -16.71 11.32
N LEU A 37 -1.77 -15.94 12.01
CA LEU A 37 -2.87 -15.23 11.35
C LEU A 37 -2.36 -14.21 10.35
N PHE A 38 -1.34 -13.43 10.71
CA PHE A 38 -0.72 -12.44 9.82
C PHE A 38 -0.15 -13.09 8.55
N ALA A 39 0.52 -14.25 8.68
CA ALA A 39 1.08 -14.96 7.54
C ALA A 39 -0.01 -15.36 6.54
N GLY A 40 -1.13 -15.90 7.03
CA GLY A 40 -2.25 -16.31 6.17
C GLY A 40 -3.01 -15.17 5.49
N LEU A 41 -2.77 -13.90 5.85
CA LEU A 41 -3.32 -12.76 5.10
C LEU A 41 -2.82 -12.71 3.65
N ARG A 42 -1.64 -13.29 3.38
CA ARG A 42 -1.03 -13.33 2.04
C ARG A 42 -1.76 -14.27 1.09
N ASP A 43 -2.37 -15.33 1.64
CA ASP A 43 -3.03 -16.38 0.87
C ASP A 43 -4.49 -16.02 0.53
N LEU A 44 -4.98 -14.91 1.06
CA LEU A 44 -6.34 -14.45 0.80
C LEU A 44 -6.49 -13.96 -0.64
N PRO A 45 -7.63 -14.23 -1.29
CA PRO A 45 -7.90 -13.76 -2.64
C PRO A 45 -7.64 -12.25 -2.78
N PRO A 46 -7.02 -11.84 -3.90
CA PRO A 46 -6.73 -10.43 -4.13
C PRO A 46 -7.98 -9.60 -4.46
N THR A 47 -9.11 -10.26 -4.77
CA THR A 47 -10.39 -9.63 -5.10
C THR A 47 -11.53 -10.19 -4.24
N GLY A 48 -12.65 -9.46 -4.19
CA GLY A 48 -13.85 -9.84 -3.45
C GLY A 48 -13.81 -9.49 -1.96
N LYS A 49 -14.83 -9.94 -1.21
CA LYS A 49 -15.06 -9.57 0.21
C LYS A 49 -14.75 -10.69 1.22
N ASN A 50 -14.36 -11.87 0.75
CA ASN A 50 -14.14 -13.05 1.59
C ASN A 50 -12.96 -12.92 2.57
N TRP A 51 -12.09 -11.93 2.35
CA TRP A 51 -10.96 -11.63 3.23
C TRP A 51 -11.38 -11.01 4.57
N GLN A 52 -12.56 -10.37 4.63
CA GLN A 52 -12.97 -9.54 5.78
C GLN A 52 -13.01 -10.31 7.11
N PRO A 53 -13.65 -11.50 7.23
CA PRO A 53 -13.72 -12.21 8.50
C PRO A 53 -12.35 -12.64 9.03
N TYR A 54 -11.48 -13.09 8.12
CA TYR A 54 -10.12 -13.50 8.48
C TYR A 54 -9.28 -12.29 8.92
N PHE A 55 -9.40 -11.16 8.22
CA PHE A 55 -8.73 -9.92 8.59
C PHE A 55 -9.20 -9.42 9.95
N GLN A 56 -10.52 -9.40 10.19
CA GLN A 56 -11.09 -8.99 11.47
C GLN A 56 -10.55 -9.85 12.62
N ARG A 57 -10.55 -11.17 12.46
CA ARG A 57 -9.95 -12.08 13.44
C ARG A 57 -8.47 -11.78 13.70
N THR A 58 -7.71 -11.51 12.64
CA THR A 58 -6.28 -11.17 12.75
C THR A 58 -6.09 -9.87 13.54
N PHE A 59 -6.87 -8.85 13.20
CA PHE A 59 -6.82 -7.54 13.85
C PHE A 59 -7.22 -7.61 15.32
N GLU A 60 -8.26 -8.39 15.65
CA GLU A 60 -8.69 -8.62 17.04
C GLU A 60 -7.60 -9.28 17.89
N VAL A 61 -6.91 -10.29 17.35
CA VAL A 61 -5.81 -10.98 18.06
C VAL A 61 -4.63 -10.01 18.27
N TYR A 62 -4.24 -9.22 17.27
CA TYR A 62 -3.20 -8.21 17.44
C TYR A 62 -3.60 -7.12 18.45
N THR A 63 -4.87 -6.71 18.46
CA THR A 63 -5.38 -5.73 19.44
C THR A 63 -5.31 -6.30 20.86
N LYS A 64 -5.69 -7.57 21.04
CA LYS A 64 -5.55 -8.28 22.32
C LYS A 64 -4.08 -8.37 22.75
N LEU A 65 -3.20 -8.83 21.87
CA LEU A 65 -1.75 -8.90 22.12
C LEU A 65 -1.18 -7.54 22.54
N TRP A 66 -1.55 -6.47 21.81
CA TRP A 66 -1.07 -5.12 22.08
C TRP A 66 -1.49 -4.61 23.47
N LYS A 67 -2.76 -4.82 23.85
CA LYS A 67 -3.26 -4.46 25.17
C LYS A 67 -2.66 -5.33 26.27
N PHE A 68 -2.52 -6.62 26.02
CA PHE A 68 -1.98 -7.59 26.98
C PHE A 68 -0.54 -7.22 27.38
N GLN A 69 0.32 -6.92 26.40
CA GLN A 69 1.69 -6.50 26.71
C GLN A 69 1.79 -5.15 27.41
N GLN A 70 0.83 -4.23 27.20
CA GLN A 70 0.79 -2.97 27.95
C GLN A 70 0.44 -3.22 29.42
N LEU A 71 -0.55 -4.07 29.67
CA LEU A 71 -1.04 -4.37 31.01
C LEU A 71 0.00 -5.12 31.86
N HIS A 72 0.68 -6.11 31.27
CA HIS A 72 1.63 -6.97 31.97
C HIS A 72 3.10 -6.62 31.70
N ARG A 73 3.38 -5.41 31.20
CA ARG A 73 4.72 -5.01 30.75
C ARG A 73 5.84 -5.25 31.77
N PRO A 74 5.72 -4.86 33.05
CA PRO A 74 6.83 -5.02 34.00
C PRO A 74 7.21 -6.49 34.21
N LEU A 75 6.21 -7.38 34.19
CA LEU A 75 6.45 -8.82 34.29
C LEU A 75 7.10 -9.37 33.02
N LEU A 76 6.59 -8.99 31.86
CA LEU A 76 7.11 -9.48 30.58
C LEU A 76 8.54 -9.01 30.32
N GLU A 77 8.91 -7.79 30.74
CA GLU A 77 10.28 -7.26 30.64
C GLU A 77 11.27 -7.98 31.57
N ASN A 78 10.79 -8.63 32.63
CA ASN A 78 11.64 -9.39 33.53
C ASN A 78 12.25 -10.60 32.82
N LYS A 79 13.60 -10.67 32.83
CA LYS A 79 14.41 -11.72 32.20
C LYS A 79 14.20 -13.10 32.82
N ASP A 80 13.81 -13.17 34.08
CA ASP A 80 13.57 -14.45 34.77
C ASP A 80 12.29 -15.13 34.29
N TYR A 81 11.43 -14.38 33.59
CA TYR A 81 10.15 -14.86 33.05
C TYR A 81 10.19 -14.91 31.52
N TYR A 82 10.04 -13.76 30.85
CA TYR A 82 10.01 -13.71 29.38
C TYR A 82 11.19 -12.91 28.79
N GLY A 83 11.53 -11.76 29.38
CA GLY A 83 12.61 -10.90 28.89
C GLY A 83 12.25 -10.12 27.62
N LEU A 84 11.05 -9.52 27.60
CA LEU A 84 10.47 -8.80 26.47
C LEU A 84 11.37 -7.63 26.06
N LYS A 85 11.82 -7.64 24.80
CA LYS A 85 12.69 -6.59 24.27
C LYS A 85 11.88 -5.46 23.66
N ARG A 86 12.46 -4.25 23.67
CA ARG A 86 11.90 -3.08 22.99
C ARG A 86 11.69 -3.31 21.49
N SER A 87 12.60 -4.05 20.86
CA SER A 87 12.48 -4.41 19.44
C SER A 87 11.27 -5.28 19.16
N GLU A 88 10.90 -6.21 20.05
CA GLU A 88 9.70 -7.05 19.90
C GLU A 88 8.41 -6.22 20.00
N ILE A 89 8.36 -5.23 20.90
CA ILE A 89 7.26 -4.27 20.98
C ILE A 89 7.17 -3.47 19.67
N GLY A 90 8.32 -3.02 19.14
CA GLY A 90 8.41 -2.34 17.85
C GLY A 90 7.94 -3.22 16.68
N GLU A 91 8.24 -4.51 16.70
CA GLU A 91 7.76 -5.47 15.70
C GLU A 91 6.24 -5.63 15.76
N ALA A 92 5.66 -5.78 16.95
CA ALA A 92 4.22 -5.85 17.13
C ALA A 92 3.52 -4.57 16.64
N ALA A 93 4.04 -3.40 17.01
CA ALA A 93 3.55 -2.11 16.52
C ALA A 93 3.65 -1.99 14.99
N SER A 94 4.77 -2.43 14.41
CA SER A 94 4.98 -2.41 12.96
C SER A 94 3.99 -3.31 12.22
N LYS A 95 3.60 -4.45 12.83
CA LYS A 95 2.58 -5.35 12.28
C LYS A 95 1.18 -4.74 12.35
N ILE A 96 0.84 -4.04 13.43
CA ILE A 96 -0.44 -3.33 13.54
C ILE A 96 -0.51 -2.21 12.48
N GLY A 97 0.57 -1.44 12.30
CA GLY A 97 0.66 -0.46 11.21
C GLY A 97 0.45 -1.11 9.84
N GLN A 98 1.08 -2.27 9.59
CA GLN A 98 0.85 -3.05 8.35
C GLN A 98 -0.62 -3.48 8.18
N LEU A 99 -1.32 -3.86 9.24
CA LEU A 99 -2.74 -4.23 9.17
C LEU A 99 -3.59 -3.03 8.75
N TYR A 100 -3.37 -1.86 9.36
CA TYR A 100 -4.05 -0.63 8.97
C TYR A 100 -3.78 -0.25 7.50
N TYR A 101 -2.53 -0.35 7.07
CA TYR A 101 -2.15 -0.12 5.67
C TYR A 101 -2.83 -1.12 4.71
N HIS A 102 -2.83 -2.42 5.04
CA HIS A 102 -3.53 -3.44 4.24
C HIS A 102 -5.04 -3.18 4.18
N TYR A 103 -5.65 -2.74 5.28
CA TYR A 103 -7.07 -2.40 5.29
C TYR A 103 -7.35 -1.18 4.41
N TYR A 104 -6.48 -0.16 4.44
CA TYR A 104 -6.54 0.96 3.50
C TYR A 104 -6.47 0.49 2.04
N LEU A 105 -5.53 -0.39 1.67
CA LEU A 105 -5.45 -0.92 0.29
C LEU A 105 -6.73 -1.64 -0.15
N ARG A 106 -7.44 -2.28 0.79
CA ARG A 106 -8.68 -3.04 0.52
C ARG A 106 -9.96 -2.21 0.59
N THR A 107 -9.93 -1.04 1.19
CA THR A 107 -11.13 -0.22 1.45
C THR A 107 -11.06 1.16 0.82
N SER A 108 -9.85 1.60 0.44
CA SER A 108 -9.61 2.94 -0.07
C SER A 108 -9.87 4.07 0.92
N GLU A 109 -10.01 3.75 2.21
CA GLU A 109 -10.34 4.71 3.26
C GLU A 109 -9.07 5.25 3.92
N THR A 110 -8.83 6.55 3.73
CA THR A 110 -7.56 7.23 4.08
C THR A 110 -7.32 7.38 5.58
N ASN A 111 -8.37 7.29 6.40
CA ASN A 111 -8.23 7.28 7.86
C ASN A 111 -7.39 6.09 8.33
N TYR A 112 -7.51 4.91 7.71
CA TYR A 112 -6.68 3.76 8.07
C TYR A 112 -5.22 3.92 7.63
N LEU A 113 -4.98 4.64 6.52
CA LEU A 113 -3.63 5.01 6.13
C LEU A 113 -2.99 5.93 7.18
N PHE A 114 -3.78 6.87 7.73
CA PHE A 114 -3.34 7.73 8.83
C PHE A 114 -3.07 6.96 10.14
N GLU A 115 -3.89 5.97 10.48
CA GLU A 115 -3.60 5.07 11.61
C GLU A 115 -2.27 4.32 11.42
N SER A 116 -1.98 3.83 10.20
CA SER A 116 -0.68 3.23 9.91
C SER A 116 0.48 4.22 10.12
N TYR A 117 0.27 5.49 9.77
CA TYR A 117 1.27 6.55 10.00
C TYR A 117 1.53 6.73 11.49
N ILE A 118 0.48 6.83 12.33
CA ILE A 118 0.62 6.98 13.79
C ILE A 118 1.46 5.86 14.39
N PHE A 119 1.20 4.61 14.01
CA PHE A 119 1.98 3.48 14.52
C PHE A 119 3.44 3.53 14.08
N TYR A 120 3.72 3.87 12.83
CA TYR A 120 5.09 3.97 12.35
C TYR A 120 5.83 5.15 12.99
N ASP A 121 5.21 6.33 13.07
CA ASP A 121 5.81 7.49 13.70
C ASP A 121 6.13 7.24 15.17
N ALA A 122 5.20 6.62 15.91
CA ALA A 122 5.43 6.22 17.31
C ALA A 122 6.60 5.22 17.47
N ILE A 123 6.84 4.34 16.49
CA ILE A 123 7.98 3.42 16.52
C ILE A 123 9.30 4.17 16.42
N ARG A 124 9.36 5.16 15.52
CA ARG A 124 10.51 6.03 15.32
C ARG A 124 10.74 6.91 16.55
N GLU A 125 9.73 7.63 17.03
CA GLU A 125 9.86 8.53 18.18
C GLU A 125 10.33 7.81 19.44
N ARG A 126 9.81 6.61 19.70
CA ARG A 126 10.17 5.80 20.87
C ARG A 126 11.43 4.96 20.70
N GLN A 127 12.03 5.01 19.50
CA GLN A 127 13.31 4.37 19.21
C GLN A 127 13.33 2.87 19.57
N TYR A 128 12.25 2.13 19.25
CA TYR A 128 12.14 0.70 19.59
C TYR A 128 13.25 -0.17 18.96
N PHE A 129 13.90 0.34 17.91
CA PHE A 129 14.95 -0.33 17.16
C PHE A 129 16.36 0.23 17.41
N LYS A 130 16.57 0.96 18.52
CA LYS A 130 17.88 1.56 18.86
C LYS A 130 18.93 0.50 19.17
N GLU A 131 18.60 -0.45 20.04
CA GLU A 131 19.51 -1.50 20.55
C GLU A 131 19.89 -2.57 19.51
N ILE A 132 19.35 -2.51 18.29
CA ILE A 132 19.62 -3.52 17.25
C ILE A 132 21.08 -3.43 16.75
N GLY A 133 21.65 -2.22 16.68
CA GLY A 133 23.04 -2.03 16.25
C GLY A 133 24.05 -2.73 17.15
N ASP A 134 23.73 -2.84 18.45
CA ASP A 134 24.64 -3.39 19.45
C ASP A 134 24.70 -4.93 19.42
N VAL A 135 23.62 -5.58 18.96
CA VAL A 135 23.45 -7.05 19.04
C VAL A 135 23.92 -7.77 17.77
N ARG A 136 24.33 -7.03 16.72
CA ARG A 136 24.74 -7.57 15.40
C ARG A 136 23.77 -8.59 14.80
N ASN A 137 22.47 -8.43 15.06
CA ASN A 137 21.46 -9.36 14.56
C ASN A 137 20.97 -8.92 13.17
N LEU A 138 21.49 -9.58 12.13
CA LEU A 138 21.15 -9.31 10.73
C LEU A 138 19.63 -9.28 10.47
N ALA A 139 18.89 -10.24 11.04
CA ALA A 139 17.46 -10.35 10.82
C ALA A 139 16.70 -9.14 11.39
N LEU A 140 17.13 -8.63 12.55
CA LEU A 140 16.54 -7.43 13.16
C LEU A 140 16.86 -6.16 12.36
N VAL A 141 18.08 -6.04 11.83
CA VAL A 141 18.46 -4.91 10.96
C VAL A 141 17.59 -4.89 9.69
N VAL A 142 17.44 -6.05 9.02
CA VAL A 142 16.57 -6.17 7.84
C VAL A 142 15.11 -5.82 8.16
N LYS A 143 14.59 -6.21 9.34
CA LYS A 143 13.26 -5.80 9.79
C LYS A 143 13.16 -4.28 9.94
N LYS A 144 14.18 -3.63 10.53
CA LYS A 144 14.26 -2.17 10.67
C LYS A 144 14.28 -1.46 9.30
N LEU A 145 15.11 -1.91 8.37
CA LEU A 145 15.17 -1.35 7.00
C LEU A 145 13.81 -1.46 6.29
N ARG A 146 13.17 -2.63 6.36
CA ARG A 146 11.85 -2.84 5.77
C ARG A 146 10.75 -2.01 6.45
N TYR A 147 10.89 -1.73 7.75
CA TYR A 147 9.99 -0.83 8.46
C TYR A 147 10.11 0.61 7.89
N TYR A 148 11.33 1.13 7.73
CA TYR A 148 11.55 2.45 7.13
C TYR A 148 11.01 2.56 5.70
N ALA A 149 11.27 1.55 4.86
CA ALA A 149 10.74 1.53 3.49
C ALA A 149 9.20 1.60 3.48
N ARG A 150 8.52 0.87 4.36
CA ARG A 150 7.05 0.94 4.49
C ARG A 150 6.57 2.28 5.04
N PHE A 151 7.29 2.85 5.99
CA PHE A 151 6.93 4.16 6.54
C PHE A 151 7.02 5.26 5.47
N ILE A 152 8.06 5.22 4.64
CA ILE A 152 8.20 6.14 3.50
C ILE A 152 7.01 6.00 2.54
N VAL A 153 6.56 4.79 2.20
CA VAL A 153 5.36 4.57 1.36
C VAL A 153 4.12 5.22 1.99
N VAL A 154 3.90 5.04 3.28
CA VAL A 154 2.74 5.65 3.98
C VAL A 154 2.84 7.18 3.97
N CYS A 155 4.01 7.74 4.26
CA CYS A 155 4.25 9.17 4.20
C CYS A 155 4.07 9.75 2.78
N LEU A 156 4.49 9.02 1.75
CA LEU A 156 4.28 9.36 0.35
C LEU A 156 2.79 9.46 0.04
N LEU A 157 2.01 8.43 0.40
CA LEU A 157 0.57 8.41 0.16
C LEU A 157 -0.19 9.49 0.94
N LEU A 158 0.31 9.91 2.11
CA LEU A 158 -0.24 11.01 2.92
C LEU A 158 0.32 12.39 2.55
N ASN A 159 1.14 12.51 1.50
CA ASN A 159 1.79 13.75 1.08
C ASN A 159 2.63 14.42 2.19
N ARG A 160 3.23 13.65 3.11
CA ARG A 160 4.05 14.13 4.24
C ARG A 160 5.52 14.32 3.84
N ASN A 161 5.76 15.21 2.88
CA ASN A 161 7.06 15.41 2.24
C ASN A 161 8.23 15.69 3.20
N GLU A 162 8.00 16.45 4.28
CA GLU A 162 9.05 16.73 5.27
C GLU A 162 9.48 15.48 6.03
N MET A 163 8.52 14.61 6.39
CA MET A 163 8.81 13.35 7.04
C MET A 163 9.54 12.41 6.09
N ILE A 164 9.17 12.37 4.81
CA ILE A 164 9.86 11.55 3.79
C ILE A 164 11.34 11.93 3.71
N LYS A 165 11.68 13.22 3.69
CA LYS A 165 13.09 13.67 3.66
C LYS A 165 13.87 13.16 4.87
N LYS A 166 13.33 13.34 6.07
CA LYS A 166 13.95 12.82 7.31
C LYS A 166 14.14 11.31 7.27
N LEU A 167 13.11 10.57 6.85
CA LEU A 167 13.18 9.11 6.74
C LEU A 167 14.18 8.63 5.68
N MET A 168 14.35 9.38 4.58
CA MET A 168 15.33 9.07 3.54
C MET A 168 16.76 9.26 4.02
N GLU A 169 17.03 10.33 4.76
CA GLU A 169 18.34 10.56 5.40
C GLU A 169 18.64 9.42 6.40
N GLU A 170 17.69 9.12 7.29
CA GLU A 170 17.84 8.03 8.27
C GLU A 170 18.02 6.65 7.59
N LEU A 171 17.24 6.34 6.54
CA LEU A 171 17.36 5.06 5.82
C LEU A 171 18.68 4.93 5.07
N THR A 172 19.20 6.01 4.50
CA THR A 172 20.49 6.00 3.78
C THR A 172 21.62 5.58 4.73
N ILE A 173 21.70 6.22 5.90
CA ILE A 173 22.69 5.88 6.94
C ILE A 173 22.53 4.41 7.37
N LEU A 174 21.30 3.94 7.60
CA LEU A 174 21.05 2.56 7.99
C LEU A 174 21.48 1.54 6.92
N VAL A 175 21.30 1.84 5.64
CA VAL A 175 21.73 0.98 4.53
C VAL A 175 23.26 0.96 4.40
N GLU A 176 23.91 2.10 4.61
CA GLU A 176 25.38 2.20 4.63
C GLU A 176 25.98 1.38 5.77
N ASP A 177 25.46 1.52 6.99
CA ASP A 177 25.89 0.76 8.16
C ASP A 177 25.65 -0.74 7.96
N TYR A 178 24.47 -1.12 7.46
CA TYR A 178 24.11 -2.49 7.12
C TYR A 178 25.08 -3.10 6.10
N THR A 179 25.40 -2.36 5.04
CA THR A 179 26.31 -2.82 3.98
C THR A 179 27.74 -2.97 4.49
N LYS A 180 28.21 -2.00 5.28
CA LYS A 180 29.57 -1.96 5.82
C LYS A 180 29.81 -3.06 6.85
N GLU A 181 28.86 -3.26 7.77
CA GLU A 181 29.01 -4.21 8.87
C GLU A 181 28.80 -5.67 8.42
N PHE A 182 27.78 -5.94 7.59
CA PHE A 182 27.38 -7.31 7.27
C PHE A 182 27.80 -7.81 5.88
N LYS A 183 28.16 -6.90 4.95
CA LYS A 183 28.44 -7.21 3.53
C LYS A 183 27.45 -8.22 2.91
N PRO A 184 26.13 -7.94 3.01
CA PRO A 184 25.12 -8.90 2.62
C PRO A 184 24.91 -8.93 1.11
N THR A 185 24.42 -10.05 0.59
CA THR A 185 24.20 -10.24 -0.86
C THR A 185 23.10 -9.34 -1.43
N ASP A 186 22.18 -8.88 -0.59
CA ASP A 186 21.06 -8.00 -0.96
C ASP A 186 21.41 -6.50 -0.88
N ALA A 187 22.65 -6.13 -0.52
CA ALA A 187 23.07 -4.72 -0.48
C ALA A 187 22.82 -3.94 -1.78
N PRO A 188 23.04 -4.49 -2.99
CA PRO A 188 22.68 -3.81 -4.24
C PRO A 188 21.19 -3.50 -4.36
N GLU A 189 20.32 -4.38 -3.86
CA GLU A 189 18.86 -4.19 -3.91
C GLU A 189 18.43 -3.00 -3.06
N TRP A 190 19.03 -2.81 -1.88
CA TRP A 190 18.75 -1.64 -1.03
C TRP A 190 19.19 -0.32 -1.67
N ASN A 191 20.29 -0.33 -2.42
CA ASN A 191 20.73 0.84 -3.18
C ASN A 191 19.75 1.17 -4.33
N VAL A 192 19.21 0.14 -4.99
CA VAL A 192 18.12 0.31 -5.98
C VAL A 192 16.90 0.94 -5.32
N VAL A 193 16.50 0.48 -4.12
CA VAL A 193 15.37 1.07 -3.38
C VAL A 193 15.59 2.56 -3.09
N LEU A 194 16.76 2.95 -2.59
CA LEU A 194 17.09 4.37 -2.33
C LEU A 194 17.05 5.22 -3.61
N SER A 195 17.58 4.68 -4.71
CA SER A 195 17.57 5.33 -6.02
C SER A 195 16.16 5.48 -6.58
N GLU A 196 15.32 4.45 -6.48
CA GLU A 196 13.91 4.49 -6.90
C GLU A 196 13.14 5.58 -6.15
N ILE A 197 13.27 5.64 -4.81
CA ILE A 197 12.58 6.67 -4.00
C ILE A 197 13.04 8.07 -4.41
N SER A 198 14.35 8.27 -4.53
CA SER A 198 14.92 9.58 -4.88
C SER A 198 14.45 10.04 -6.25
N THR A 199 14.50 9.15 -7.24
CA THR A 199 14.04 9.40 -8.62
C THR A 199 12.54 9.70 -8.64
N PHE A 200 11.74 8.97 -7.86
CA PHE A 200 10.30 9.18 -7.76
C PHE A 200 9.97 10.57 -7.20
N LEU A 201 10.60 10.96 -6.08
CA LEU A 201 10.37 12.26 -5.45
C LEU A 201 10.87 13.44 -6.29
N GLU A 202 11.93 13.24 -7.07
CA GLU A 202 12.42 14.27 -7.99
C GLU A 202 11.45 14.46 -9.16
N ALA A 203 10.96 13.36 -9.74
CA ALA A 203 10.02 13.39 -10.85
C ALA A 203 8.66 13.98 -10.46
N GLU A 204 8.20 13.69 -9.23
CA GLU A 204 6.94 14.21 -8.70
C GLU A 204 6.91 15.75 -8.68
N LYS A 205 8.00 16.39 -8.24
CA LYS A 205 8.14 17.86 -8.18
C LYS A 205 8.11 18.53 -9.54
N LYS A 206 8.81 17.96 -10.53
CA LYS A 206 9.01 18.55 -11.88
C LYS A 206 7.73 18.71 -12.68
N LEU A 207 6.69 18.00 -12.30
CA LEU A 207 5.42 17.93 -13.01
C LEU A 207 4.35 18.86 -12.39
N THR A 208 4.75 19.79 -11.53
CA THR A 208 3.87 20.85 -11.02
C THR A 208 3.70 21.89 -12.14
N PRO A 209 2.47 22.10 -12.66
CA PRO A 209 2.27 23.03 -13.76
C PRO A 209 2.62 24.46 -13.31
N ILE A 210 3.16 25.26 -14.24
CA ILE A 210 3.47 26.67 -14.03
C ILE A 210 2.46 27.55 -14.76
N ASP A 211 2.13 28.70 -14.18
CA ASP A 211 1.37 29.73 -14.87
C ASP A 211 2.21 30.41 -15.98
N LEU A 212 1.56 31.29 -16.75
CA LEU A 212 2.25 32.07 -17.80
C LEU A 212 3.35 33.01 -17.25
N LYS A 213 3.42 33.21 -15.94
CA LYS A 213 4.40 34.05 -15.23
C LYS A 213 5.51 33.21 -14.56
N GLY A 214 5.49 31.89 -14.73
CA GLY A 214 6.47 30.97 -14.14
C GLY A 214 6.20 30.61 -12.67
N ASN A 215 5.07 31.00 -12.09
CA ASN A 215 4.70 30.60 -10.74
C ASN A 215 4.13 29.18 -10.74
N LEU A 216 4.48 28.38 -9.73
CA LEU A 216 3.92 27.04 -9.54
C LEU A 216 2.42 27.13 -9.24
N LEU A 217 1.61 26.46 -10.04
CA LEU A 217 0.17 26.31 -9.80
C LEU A 217 -0.06 25.24 -8.73
N SER A 218 -0.76 25.61 -7.67
CA SER A 218 -1.21 24.67 -6.65
C SER A 218 -2.32 23.80 -7.21
N CYS A 219 -1.99 22.56 -7.59
CA CYS A 219 -2.96 21.54 -7.91
C CYS A 219 -3.30 20.77 -6.64
N LEU A 220 -4.58 20.63 -6.33
CA LEU A 220 -5.01 19.81 -5.21
C LEU A 220 -4.80 18.34 -5.57
N SER A 221 -4.05 17.63 -4.73
CA SER A 221 -3.81 16.20 -4.94
C SER A 221 -5.06 15.36 -4.71
N ARG A 222 -5.98 15.81 -3.84
CA ARG A 222 -7.16 15.05 -3.36
C ARG A 222 -8.47 15.81 -3.55
N VAL A 223 -9.58 15.07 -3.54
CA VAL A 223 -10.93 15.61 -3.66
C VAL A 223 -11.35 16.31 -2.37
N GLN A 224 -11.52 17.64 -2.44
CA GLN A 224 -12.05 18.43 -1.33
C GLN A 224 -13.58 18.31 -1.24
N ILE A 225 -14.09 18.05 -0.03
CA ILE A 225 -15.53 17.88 0.22
C ILE A 225 -16.26 19.20 -0.10
N GLU A 226 -15.65 20.33 0.24
CA GLU A 226 -16.19 21.68 0.08
C GLU A 226 -16.29 22.07 -1.39
N ARG A 227 -15.35 21.60 -2.22
CA ARG A 227 -15.31 21.84 -3.67
C ARG A 227 -16.06 20.78 -4.47
N THR A 228 -16.56 19.72 -3.81
CA THR A 228 -17.37 18.71 -4.48
C THR A 228 -18.81 19.22 -4.57
N PRO A 229 -19.41 19.35 -5.77
CA PRO A 229 -20.78 19.81 -5.92
C PRO A 229 -21.75 19.09 -4.96
N LYS A 230 -22.55 19.87 -4.23
CA LYS A 230 -23.65 19.34 -3.42
C LYS A 230 -24.76 18.95 -4.40
N PHE A 231 -25.31 17.74 -4.23
CA PHE A 231 -26.36 17.27 -5.13
C PHE A 231 -27.69 17.95 -4.79
N ASP A 232 -28.45 18.36 -5.81
CA ASP A 232 -29.86 18.74 -5.65
C ASP A 232 -30.69 17.59 -5.07
N LYS A 233 -31.70 17.92 -4.26
CA LYS A 233 -32.54 16.95 -3.53
C LYS A 233 -33.65 16.33 -4.40
N ASP A 234 -33.51 16.38 -5.72
CA ASP A 234 -34.57 16.06 -6.67
C ASP A 234 -34.82 14.54 -6.84
N GLY A 235 -34.19 13.71 -5.99
CA GLY A 235 -34.42 12.27 -5.92
C GLY A 235 -33.88 11.46 -7.12
N SER A 236 -33.30 12.10 -8.13
CA SER A 236 -32.71 11.39 -9.28
C SER A 236 -31.43 10.64 -8.88
N PRO A 237 -31.30 9.34 -9.24
CA PRO A 237 -30.07 8.59 -8.98
C PRO A 237 -28.93 9.17 -9.83
N LYS A 238 -27.97 9.84 -9.17
CA LYS A 238 -26.80 10.42 -9.83
C LYS A 238 -25.67 9.39 -9.87
N MET A 239 -25.07 9.23 -11.05
CA MET A 239 -23.96 8.30 -11.28
C MET A 239 -22.78 8.67 -10.36
N LYS A 240 -22.22 7.68 -9.66
CA LYS A 240 -21.02 7.85 -8.82
C LYS A 240 -19.90 6.93 -9.30
N LEU A 241 -18.66 7.37 -9.17
CA LEU A 241 -17.53 6.47 -9.33
C LEU A 241 -17.47 5.55 -8.10
N GLN A 242 -17.55 4.23 -8.31
CA GLN A 242 -17.56 3.25 -7.22
C GLN A 242 -16.29 2.42 -7.20
N GLU A 243 -15.84 1.95 -8.36
CA GLU A 243 -14.66 1.11 -8.52
C GLU A 243 -13.67 1.78 -9.46
N SER A 244 -12.38 1.58 -9.22
CA SER A 244 -11.31 1.97 -10.13
C SER A 244 -10.24 0.90 -10.19
N ILE A 245 -9.71 0.68 -11.39
CA ILE A 245 -8.58 -0.21 -11.64
C ILE A 245 -7.51 0.64 -12.32
N LEU A 246 -6.36 0.79 -11.64
CA LEU A 246 -5.21 1.55 -12.13
C LEU A 246 -4.10 0.57 -12.50
N VAL A 247 -3.72 0.56 -13.77
CA VAL A 247 -2.73 -0.36 -14.33
C VAL A 247 -1.49 0.40 -14.79
N GLY A 248 -0.32 0.00 -14.29
CA GLY A 248 0.99 0.46 -14.77
C GLY A 248 1.79 -0.70 -15.34
N ASN A 249 2.08 -0.69 -16.64
CA ASN A 249 2.75 -1.79 -17.35
C ASN A 249 3.68 -1.33 -18.48
N PHE A 250 4.13 -0.06 -18.53
CA PHE A 250 5.22 0.29 -19.44
C PHE A 250 6.55 -0.33 -18.96
N GLN A 251 7.46 -0.59 -19.91
CA GLN A 251 8.77 -1.17 -19.60
C GLN A 251 9.65 -0.26 -18.73
N ASN A 252 9.65 1.04 -19.02
CA ASN A 252 10.48 2.04 -18.35
C ASN A 252 9.60 3.09 -17.66
N GLN A 253 9.08 2.78 -16.47
CA GLN A 253 8.30 3.71 -15.65
C GLN A 253 9.04 4.08 -14.38
N ILE A 254 9.00 5.36 -14.04
CA ILE A 254 9.37 5.82 -12.71
C ILE A 254 8.37 5.23 -11.72
N LYS A 255 8.90 4.48 -10.76
CA LYS A 255 8.13 3.80 -9.72
C LYS A 255 8.88 3.85 -8.41
N PHE A 256 8.14 3.61 -7.34
CA PHE A 256 8.69 3.22 -6.07
C PHE A 256 7.92 2.01 -5.56
N SER A 257 8.62 0.91 -5.27
CA SER A 257 8.01 -0.39 -5.00
C SER A 257 7.19 -0.85 -6.22
N GLU A 258 5.87 -0.96 -6.09
CA GLU A 258 4.91 -1.33 -7.14
C GLU A 258 4.00 -0.16 -7.53
N LEU A 259 4.26 1.05 -7.01
CA LEU A 259 3.48 2.24 -7.31
C LEU A 259 4.20 3.09 -8.36
N THR A 260 3.63 3.16 -9.56
CA THR A 260 4.14 4.03 -10.63
C THR A 260 3.67 5.47 -10.41
N LEU A 261 4.40 6.44 -10.98
CA LEU A 261 4.15 7.87 -10.72
C LEU A 261 2.75 8.35 -11.17
N ASP A 262 2.28 7.83 -12.30
CA ASP A 262 0.94 8.03 -12.84
C ASP A 262 -0.16 7.38 -11.97
N MET A 263 0.04 6.12 -11.55
CA MET A 263 -0.85 5.44 -10.61
C MET A 263 -0.99 6.23 -9.31
N TYR A 264 0.14 6.71 -8.75
CA TYR A 264 0.14 7.57 -7.56
C TYR A 264 -0.70 8.83 -7.76
N ARG A 265 -0.57 9.53 -8.88
CA ARG A 265 -1.32 10.78 -9.13
C ARG A 265 -2.80 10.56 -9.29
N ILE A 266 -3.19 9.54 -10.04
CA ILE A 266 -4.60 9.19 -10.23
C ILE A 266 -5.17 8.67 -8.91
N LEU A 267 -4.43 7.86 -8.16
CA LEU A 267 -4.82 7.41 -6.82
C LEU A 267 -5.16 8.59 -5.91
N GLN A 268 -4.28 9.59 -5.84
CA GLN A 268 -4.50 10.79 -5.02
C GLN A 268 -5.78 11.52 -5.47
N SER A 269 -5.97 11.72 -6.78
CA SER A 269 -7.10 12.50 -7.31
C SER A 269 -8.46 11.82 -7.15
N LEU A 270 -8.48 10.52 -6.87
CA LEU A 270 -9.68 9.74 -6.58
C LEU A 270 -10.06 9.73 -5.10
N GLU A 271 -9.13 10.08 -4.21
CA GLU A 271 -9.35 10.02 -2.77
C GLU A 271 -9.77 11.37 -2.19
N ARG A 272 -10.64 11.30 -1.19
CA ARG A 272 -10.99 12.44 -0.35
C ARG A 272 -9.89 12.72 0.66
N GLU A 273 -9.79 13.97 1.07
CA GLU A 273 -8.95 14.36 2.21
C GLU A 273 -9.36 13.60 3.48
N PRO A 274 -8.41 13.11 4.30
CA PRO A 274 -8.72 12.52 5.59
C PRO A 274 -9.43 13.54 6.48
N THR A 275 -10.55 13.14 7.07
CA THR A 275 -11.35 13.98 8.00
C THR A 275 -10.59 14.38 9.29
N ALA A 276 -9.38 13.86 9.52
CA ALA A 276 -8.56 14.16 10.69
C ALA A 276 -7.89 15.55 10.65
N ALA A 277 -8.12 16.37 9.61
CA ALA A 277 -7.60 17.74 9.55
C ALA A 277 -8.22 18.71 10.59
N ASN A 278 -9.21 18.29 11.38
CA ASN A 278 -9.75 19.06 12.51
C ASN A 278 -9.14 18.70 13.88
N HIS A 279 -8.04 17.94 13.92
CA HIS A 279 -7.15 17.93 15.09
C HIS A 279 -6.07 19.03 14.96
N SER A 280 -6.46 20.23 14.53
CA SER A 280 -5.71 21.44 14.84
C SER A 280 -6.04 21.83 16.29
N GLU A 281 -5.05 21.67 17.17
CA GLU A 281 -4.71 22.66 18.20
C GLU A 281 -5.91 23.43 18.79
N LYS A 282 -6.67 22.79 19.69
CA LYS A 282 -7.28 23.56 20.77
C LYS A 282 -6.19 23.79 21.81
N GLU A 283 -5.39 24.82 21.57
CA GLU A 283 -4.73 25.51 22.67
C GLU A 283 -5.80 25.96 23.67
N SER A 284 -5.46 25.75 24.92
CA SER A 284 -6.16 26.09 26.15
C SER A 284 -6.90 27.42 26.09
N GLU A 285 -8.18 27.41 26.50
CA GLU A 285 -8.70 28.40 27.46
C GLU A 285 -10.04 27.93 28.08
N ASN A 286 -9.95 27.63 29.38
CA ASN A 286 -10.96 27.55 30.44
C ASN A 286 -12.10 26.49 30.44
N PRO A 287 -12.29 25.78 31.58
CA PRO A 287 -13.44 24.91 31.81
C PRO A 287 -14.58 25.64 32.53
N SER A 288 -15.77 25.68 31.94
CA SER A 288 -17.01 25.81 32.72
C SER A 288 -18.20 25.15 32.02
N GLU A 289 -18.84 24.28 32.81
CA GLU A 289 -20.26 23.95 32.84
C GLU A 289 -20.88 23.00 31.78
N GLU A 290 -21.04 21.75 32.24
CA GLU A 290 -22.22 20.88 32.15
C GLU A 290 -23.14 21.01 30.91
N LYS A 291 -23.03 20.09 29.94
CA LYS A 291 -24.15 19.74 29.04
C LYS A 291 -24.22 18.25 28.67
N SER A 292 -25.20 17.59 29.29
CA SER A 292 -26.14 16.60 28.78
C SER A 292 -25.73 15.62 27.65
N ALA A 293 -25.75 14.33 28.01
CA ALA A 293 -25.51 13.13 27.20
C ALA A 293 -26.57 12.81 26.11
N SER A 294 -27.37 13.79 25.66
CA SER A 294 -28.43 13.57 24.65
C SER A 294 -28.08 14.08 23.24
N SER A 295 -26.91 14.69 23.05
CA SER A 295 -26.49 15.26 21.76
C SER A 295 -25.58 14.35 20.92
N GLU A 296 -24.95 13.33 21.53
CA GLU A 296 -24.02 12.43 20.84
C GLU A 296 -24.73 11.43 19.91
N ALA A 297 -25.94 10.97 20.26
CA ALA A 297 -26.70 10.04 19.44
C ALA A 297 -27.17 10.68 18.12
N LEU A 298 -27.69 11.91 18.14
CA LEU A 298 -28.13 12.63 16.93
C LEU A 298 -26.97 13.11 16.04
N ALA A 299 -25.79 13.36 16.61
CA ALA A 299 -24.59 13.69 15.85
C ALA A 299 -24.00 12.46 15.13
N SER A 300 -24.14 11.26 15.72
CA SER A 300 -23.71 10.00 15.12
C SER A 300 -24.54 9.59 13.90
N GLU A 301 -25.85 9.87 13.88
CA GLU A 301 -26.72 9.55 12.74
C GLU A 301 -26.56 10.54 11.57
N LYS A 302 -26.38 11.84 11.83
CA LYS A 302 -26.14 12.84 10.76
C LYS A 302 -24.74 12.73 10.13
N SER A 303 -23.75 12.26 10.88
CA SER A 303 -22.38 12.06 10.37
C SER A 303 -22.25 10.83 9.46
N ASN A 304 -23.04 9.78 9.71
CA ASN A 304 -23.10 8.61 8.82
C ASN A 304 -23.83 8.89 7.50
N ALA A 305 -24.83 9.77 7.49
CA ALA A 305 -25.59 10.14 6.28
C ALA A 305 -24.81 11.04 5.29
N THR A 306 -23.63 11.54 5.67
CA THR A 306 -22.83 12.50 4.86
C THR A 306 -21.42 12.03 4.53
N ARG A 307 -20.98 10.85 5.02
CA ARG A 307 -19.71 10.24 4.61
C ARG A 307 -19.82 9.72 3.18
N ARG A 308 -19.43 10.55 2.22
CA ARG A 308 -19.17 10.10 0.85
C ARG A 308 -17.93 9.22 0.90
N ASN A 309 -18.09 7.91 0.79
CA ASN A 309 -16.95 6.97 0.72
C ASN A 309 -16.07 7.26 -0.49
N ASN A 310 -14.81 6.87 -0.41
CA ASN A 310 -13.93 6.86 -1.57
C ASN A 310 -14.36 5.76 -2.55
N PRO A 311 -14.12 5.93 -3.86
CA PRO A 311 -14.18 4.79 -4.77
C PRO A 311 -13.16 3.75 -4.31
N HIS A 312 -13.55 2.48 -4.38
CA HIS A 312 -12.63 1.38 -4.15
C HIS A 312 -11.63 1.30 -5.32
N LYS A 313 -10.37 0.93 -5.04
CA LYS A 313 -9.26 1.07 -5.98
C LYS A 313 -8.40 -0.18 -6.00
N TYR A 314 -8.17 -0.70 -7.20
CA TYR A 314 -7.22 -1.76 -7.46
C TYR A 314 -5.97 -1.18 -8.11
N LEU A 315 -4.80 -1.42 -7.52
CA LEU A 315 -3.50 -1.00 -8.03
C LEU A 315 -2.80 -2.23 -8.62
N LEU A 316 -2.61 -2.24 -9.93
CA LEU A 316 -2.04 -3.38 -10.65
C LEU A 316 -0.74 -2.96 -11.34
N TYR A 317 0.39 -3.35 -10.75
CA TYR A 317 1.69 -3.21 -11.40
C TYR A 317 1.97 -4.46 -12.25
N ARG A 318 2.15 -4.25 -13.55
CA ARG A 318 2.43 -5.30 -14.53
C ARG A 318 1.52 -6.52 -14.40
N PRO A 319 0.18 -6.37 -14.43
CA PRO A 319 -0.71 -7.52 -14.38
C PRO A 319 -0.58 -8.35 -15.64
N THR A 320 -0.71 -9.66 -15.51
CA THR A 320 -0.99 -10.55 -16.65
C THR A 320 -2.39 -10.30 -17.19
N PHE A 321 -2.66 -10.65 -18.45
CA PHE A 321 -4.00 -10.57 -19.02
C PHE A 321 -5.06 -11.26 -18.17
N ALA A 322 -4.78 -12.48 -17.69
CA ALA A 322 -5.70 -13.23 -16.85
C ALA A 322 -5.99 -12.52 -15.52
N GLN A 323 -4.96 -11.97 -14.87
CA GLN A 323 -5.15 -11.15 -13.67
C GLN A 323 -6.00 -9.93 -13.98
N LEU A 324 -5.66 -9.15 -15.01
CA LEU A 324 -6.41 -7.94 -15.37
C LEU A 324 -7.89 -8.25 -15.61
N MET A 325 -8.20 -9.30 -16.37
CA MET A 325 -9.57 -9.72 -16.63
C MET A 325 -10.32 -10.17 -15.36
N LEU A 326 -9.64 -10.84 -14.42
CA LEU A 326 -10.21 -11.21 -13.12
C LEU A 326 -10.62 -9.97 -12.31
N TYR A 327 -9.77 -8.94 -12.26
CA TYR A 327 -10.08 -7.70 -11.55
C TYR A 327 -11.20 -6.93 -12.23
N ILE A 328 -11.20 -6.80 -13.56
CA ILE A 328 -12.28 -6.14 -14.31
C ILE A 328 -13.61 -6.86 -14.08
N ALA A 329 -13.62 -8.19 -14.17
CA ALA A 329 -14.84 -8.98 -13.95
C ALA A 329 -15.36 -8.86 -12.51
N THR A 330 -14.48 -8.85 -11.52
CA THR A 330 -14.87 -8.67 -10.11
C THR A 330 -15.44 -7.27 -9.89
N ALA A 331 -14.76 -6.21 -10.35
CA ALA A 331 -15.24 -4.85 -10.21
C ALA A 331 -16.59 -4.65 -10.94
N PHE A 332 -16.71 -5.17 -12.17
CA PHE A 332 -17.97 -5.15 -12.92
C PHE A 332 -19.12 -5.82 -12.16
N LYS A 333 -18.86 -6.96 -11.52
CA LYS A 333 -19.86 -7.66 -10.69
C LYS A 333 -20.32 -6.80 -9.52
N ASP A 334 -19.39 -6.11 -8.85
CA ASP A 334 -19.64 -5.39 -7.60
C ASP A 334 -20.21 -3.95 -7.77
N ILE A 335 -20.16 -3.41 -8.99
CA ILE A 335 -20.73 -2.09 -9.32
C ILE A 335 -22.26 -2.10 -9.27
N GLY A 336 -22.87 -1.11 -8.61
CA GLY A 336 -24.32 -0.91 -8.56
C GLY A 336 -24.91 -0.19 -9.76
N ASP A 337 -26.24 -0.13 -9.86
CA ASP A 337 -26.98 0.37 -11.04
C ASP A 337 -26.72 1.85 -11.39
N SER A 338 -26.33 2.66 -10.39
CA SER A 338 -25.99 4.09 -10.57
C SER A 338 -24.51 4.36 -10.30
N SER A 339 -23.65 3.42 -10.68
CA SER A 339 -22.22 3.49 -10.41
C SER A 339 -21.39 3.19 -11.65
N ALA A 340 -20.17 3.74 -11.67
CA ALA A 340 -19.24 3.57 -12.78
C ALA A 340 -17.94 2.86 -12.35
N LEU A 341 -17.35 2.14 -13.29
CA LEU A 341 -15.98 1.63 -13.24
C LEU A 341 -15.04 2.63 -13.91
N LEU A 342 -13.97 3.06 -13.25
CA LEU A 342 -12.82 3.67 -13.92
C LEU A 342 -11.79 2.59 -14.25
N LEU A 343 -11.40 2.47 -15.51
CA LEU A 343 -10.27 1.65 -15.95
C LEU A 343 -9.19 2.56 -16.51
N TYR A 344 -8.08 2.71 -15.80
CA TYR A 344 -6.89 3.42 -16.25
C TYR A 344 -5.83 2.41 -16.68
N LEU A 345 -5.40 2.50 -17.94
CA LEU A 345 -4.42 1.61 -18.54
C LEU A 345 -3.21 2.41 -19.01
N SER A 346 -2.08 2.22 -18.35
CA SER A 346 -0.78 2.79 -18.73
C SER A 346 0.14 1.67 -19.18
N ALA A 347 0.29 1.45 -20.48
CA ALA A 347 1.23 0.45 -21.00
C ALA A 347 1.63 0.62 -22.46
N ASP A 348 2.70 -0.08 -22.84
CA ASP A 348 3.15 -0.17 -24.22
C ASP A 348 2.08 -0.75 -25.15
N GLY A 349 1.98 -0.20 -26.36
CA GLY A 349 1.07 -0.69 -27.38
C GLY A 349 1.61 -1.95 -28.06
N ALA A 350 0.75 -2.95 -28.25
CA ALA A 350 1.07 -4.15 -29.02
C ALA A 350 0.37 -4.08 -30.38
N LYS A 351 1.15 -4.05 -31.46
CA LYS A 351 0.64 -3.91 -32.84
C LYS A 351 0.93 -5.18 -33.63
N ARG A 352 0.00 -5.57 -34.50
CA ARG A 352 0.24 -6.65 -35.46
C ARG A 352 1.12 -6.11 -36.59
N SER A 353 2.24 -6.77 -36.89
CA SER A 353 3.00 -6.49 -38.12
C SER A 353 2.25 -7.12 -39.29
N VAL A 354 1.59 -6.30 -40.11
CA VAL A 354 0.99 -6.76 -41.36
C VAL A 354 2.06 -6.69 -42.44
N LYS A 355 2.67 -7.82 -42.78
CA LYS A 355 3.36 -7.99 -44.07
C LYS A 355 2.36 -8.61 -45.05
N GLY A 356 1.72 -7.78 -45.88
CA GLY A 356 0.85 -8.23 -46.97
C GLY A 356 -0.28 -7.23 -47.31
N GLU A 357 -0.52 -7.00 -48.60
CA GLU A 357 -1.46 -6.03 -49.20
C GLU A 357 -2.96 -6.34 -48.98
N HIS A 358 -3.32 -7.26 -48.09
CA HIS A 358 -4.71 -7.52 -47.73
C HIS A 358 -5.02 -6.90 -46.38
N THR A 359 -5.49 -5.65 -46.45
CA THR A 359 -6.07 -4.89 -45.35
C THR A 359 -7.43 -5.50 -44.96
N GLU A 360 -7.41 -6.67 -44.31
CA GLU A 360 -8.58 -7.09 -43.54
C GLU A 360 -8.72 -6.14 -42.35
N ALA A 361 -9.67 -5.22 -42.47
CA ALA A 361 -10.15 -4.38 -41.39
C ALA A 361 -10.65 -5.29 -40.25
N GLY A 362 -9.81 -5.55 -39.26
CA GLY A 362 -10.25 -6.42 -38.16
C GLY A 362 -9.50 -6.25 -36.85
N TYR A 363 -8.18 -6.04 -36.87
CA TYR A 363 -7.43 -6.12 -35.62
C TYR A 363 -6.16 -5.26 -35.58
N MET A 364 -6.27 -4.08 -34.96
CA MET A 364 -5.16 -3.13 -34.79
C MET A 364 -4.24 -3.47 -33.60
N GLY A 365 -4.37 -4.68 -33.04
CA GLY A 365 -3.70 -5.08 -31.80
C GLY A 365 -4.31 -4.45 -30.55
N GLY A 366 -3.54 -4.39 -29.47
CA GLY A 366 -4.03 -4.03 -28.15
C GLY A 366 -2.99 -3.33 -27.29
N ILE A 367 -3.16 -3.43 -25.99
CA ILE A 367 -2.22 -2.92 -24.96
C ILE A 367 -1.49 -4.12 -24.37
N ALA A 368 -0.17 -4.01 -24.21
CA ALA A 368 0.63 -5.06 -23.63
C ALA A 368 0.21 -5.33 -22.17
N THR A 369 0.18 -6.60 -21.78
CA THR A 369 0.12 -7.03 -20.38
C THR A 369 1.40 -7.78 -20.03
N ALA A 370 1.62 -8.10 -18.76
CA ALA A 370 2.74 -8.93 -18.40
C ALA A 370 2.57 -10.35 -18.96
N VAL A 371 3.59 -10.82 -19.68
CA VAL A 371 3.67 -12.23 -20.07
C VAL A 371 4.24 -13.02 -18.89
N SER A 372 3.53 -14.07 -18.48
CA SER A 372 4.07 -15.00 -17.48
C SER A 372 5.26 -15.74 -18.12
N PHE A 373 6.48 -15.41 -17.72
CA PHE A 373 7.69 -16.15 -18.07
C PHE A 373 7.71 -17.50 -17.34
N THR A 374 6.79 -18.40 -17.69
CA THR A 374 6.89 -19.83 -17.35
C THR A 374 7.34 -20.67 -18.55
N ARG A 375 7.53 -20.06 -19.72
CA ARG A 375 8.28 -20.68 -20.82
C ARG A 375 9.64 -20.03 -20.92
N LYS A 376 10.69 -20.78 -20.56
CA LYS A 376 12.04 -20.54 -21.08
C LYS A 376 11.90 -20.34 -22.60
N PRO A 377 12.61 -19.37 -23.21
CA PRO A 377 12.75 -19.38 -24.66
C PRO A 377 13.38 -20.73 -25.03
N ALA A 378 12.65 -21.53 -25.79
CA ALA A 378 13.22 -22.75 -26.35
C ALA A 378 14.35 -22.32 -27.31
N ASN A 379 15.57 -22.67 -26.92
CA ASN A 379 16.79 -22.69 -27.71
C ASN A 379 17.34 -21.35 -28.23
N SER A 380 18.13 -20.70 -27.39
CA SER A 380 19.38 -20.05 -27.82
C SER A 380 20.53 -21.06 -27.77
N GLN A 381 20.51 -22.08 -28.63
CA GLN A 381 21.68 -22.87 -29.03
C GLN A 381 21.44 -23.42 -30.44
N ALA A 382 21.87 -22.65 -31.43
CA ALA A 382 22.35 -23.16 -32.70
C ALA A 382 23.51 -22.24 -33.10
N GLU A 383 24.73 -22.74 -32.89
CA GLU A 383 25.96 -22.12 -33.34
C GLU A 383 25.97 -21.98 -34.88
N GLY A 384 26.60 -20.90 -35.36
CA GLY A 384 27.23 -20.88 -36.67
C GLY A 384 26.42 -20.29 -37.82
N THR A 385 26.37 -18.97 -37.92
CA THR A 385 27.01 -18.22 -39.03
C THR A 385 26.74 -16.73 -38.88
N ALA A 386 27.82 -15.97 -38.79
CA ALA A 386 27.80 -14.52 -38.76
C ALA A 386 27.30 -13.96 -40.10
N THR A 387 26.22 -13.18 -40.07
CA THR A 387 26.05 -12.04 -40.97
C THR A 387 25.46 -10.88 -40.20
N SER A 388 26.29 -9.86 -40.03
CA SER A 388 25.97 -8.54 -39.52
C SER A 388 24.84 -7.90 -40.34
N SER A 389 23.70 -7.63 -39.72
CA SER A 389 22.80 -6.57 -40.17
C SER A 389 22.32 -5.76 -38.97
N THR A 390 22.97 -4.63 -38.79
CA THR A 390 22.51 -3.49 -38.00
C THR A 390 21.15 -3.05 -38.52
N THR A 391 20.08 -3.44 -37.84
CA THR A 391 18.78 -2.76 -37.93
C THR A 391 18.29 -2.45 -36.53
N SER A 392 18.46 -1.18 -36.17
CA SER A 392 17.78 -0.52 -35.06
C SER A 392 16.29 -0.39 -35.40
N GLY A 393 15.55 -1.49 -35.28
CA GLY A 393 14.08 -1.52 -35.37
C GLY A 393 13.45 -1.88 -34.02
N PRO A 394 12.22 -1.44 -33.74
CA PRO A 394 11.54 -1.79 -32.50
C PRO A 394 11.35 -3.32 -32.44
N PRO A 395 11.34 -3.93 -31.24
CA PRO A 395 11.23 -5.37 -31.08
C PRO A 395 9.95 -5.87 -31.77
N THR A 396 10.13 -6.82 -32.68
CA THR A 396 9.05 -7.50 -33.37
C THR A 396 8.17 -8.21 -32.33
N THR A 397 6.91 -7.82 -32.24
CA THR A 397 5.95 -8.40 -31.29
C THR A 397 5.52 -9.77 -31.83
N ASP A 398 6.06 -10.85 -31.26
CA ASP A 398 5.72 -12.22 -31.64
C ASP A 398 4.20 -12.46 -31.56
N SER A 399 3.64 -13.29 -32.45
CA SER A 399 2.21 -13.64 -32.43
C SER A 399 1.73 -14.20 -31.08
N SER A 400 2.61 -14.81 -30.30
CA SER A 400 2.31 -15.27 -28.93
C SER A 400 2.16 -14.13 -27.92
N SER A 401 2.79 -12.98 -28.15
CA SER A 401 2.64 -11.79 -27.30
C SER A 401 1.27 -11.15 -27.48
N LEU A 402 0.74 -11.14 -28.72
CA LEU A 402 -0.59 -10.62 -29.04
C LEU A 402 -1.69 -11.37 -28.30
N ALA A 403 -1.60 -12.70 -28.15
CA ALA A 403 -2.59 -13.48 -27.40
C ALA A 403 -2.70 -13.09 -25.90
N HIS A 404 -1.69 -12.40 -25.37
CA HIS A 404 -1.66 -11.92 -23.99
C HIS A 404 -1.83 -10.40 -23.89
N CYS A 405 -2.18 -9.72 -24.98
CA CYS A 405 -2.50 -8.29 -24.94
C CYS A 405 -3.99 -8.09 -24.62
N LEU A 406 -4.33 -6.96 -24.00
CA LEU A 406 -5.72 -6.54 -23.86
C LEU A 406 -6.16 -5.85 -25.14
N HIS A 407 -7.17 -6.39 -25.82
CA HIS A 407 -7.77 -5.80 -27.02
C HIS A 407 -8.99 -4.97 -26.67
N PRO A 408 -9.35 -4.00 -27.53
CA PRO A 408 -10.57 -3.21 -27.35
C PRO A 408 -11.83 -4.09 -27.19
N TYR A 409 -11.94 -5.16 -28.00
CA TYR A 409 -13.09 -6.06 -27.97
C TYR A 409 -13.21 -6.90 -26.69
N ASP A 410 -12.11 -7.11 -25.95
CA ASP A 410 -12.14 -7.82 -24.66
C ASP A 410 -12.92 -7.03 -23.59
N LEU A 411 -13.10 -5.72 -23.79
CA LEU A 411 -13.82 -4.84 -22.88
C LEU A 411 -15.34 -4.80 -23.13
N VAL A 412 -15.81 -5.27 -24.30
CA VAL A 412 -17.23 -5.21 -24.69
C VAL A 412 -18.17 -5.88 -23.66
N PRO A 413 -17.85 -7.03 -23.05
CA PRO A 413 -18.73 -7.62 -22.03
C PRO A 413 -18.95 -6.70 -20.81
N PHE A 414 -18.01 -5.81 -20.52
CA PHE A 414 -18.03 -4.94 -19.35
C PHE A 414 -18.67 -3.57 -19.60
N THR A 415 -19.04 -3.25 -20.85
CA THR A 415 -19.76 -2.00 -21.18
C THR A 415 -21.27 -2.08 -20.88
N ARG A 416 -21.76 -3.22 -20.38
CA ARG A 416 -23.13 -3.40 -19.87
C ARG A 416 -23.43 -2.56 -18.62
N LYS A 417 -22.40 -2.04 -17.95
CA LYS A 417 -22.47 -1.06 -16.87
C LYS A 417 -21.59 0.14 -17.25
N PRO A 418 -21.82 1.33 -16.66
CA PRO A 418 -21.02 2.50 -16.98
C PRO A 418 -19.52 2.27 -16.77
N LEU A 419 -18.75 2.39 -17.86
CA LEU A 419 -17.30 2.24 -17.88
C LEU A 419 -16.67 3.55 -18.34
N PHE A 420 -15.79 4.12 -17.53
CA PHE A 420 -14.94 5.23 -17.89
C PHE A 420 -13.52 4.70 -18.16
N LEU A 421 -13.09 4.75 -19.42
CA LEU A 421 -11.82 4.18 -19.87
C LEU A 421 -10.82 5.29 -20.17
N ILE A 422 -9.62 5.18 -19.61
CA ILE A 422 -8.47 6.03 -19.93
C ILE A 422 -7.34 5.12 -20.40
N VAL A 423 -6.90 5.30 -21.65
CA VAL A 423 -5.81 4.52 -22.25
C VAL A 423 -4.62 5.43 -22.54
N ASP A 424 -3.59 5.30 -21.71
CA ASP A 424 -2.27 5.87 -21.95
C ASP A 424 -1.37 4.81 -22.59
N SER A 425 -1.30 4.84 -23.93
CA SER A 425 -0.58 3.86 -24.72
C SER A 425 -0.24 4.38 -26.12
N THR A 426 0.87 3.91 -26.68
CA THR A 426 1.25 4.14 -28.08
C THR A 426 0.31 3.46 -29.09
N ASN A 427 -0.61 2.61 -28.63
CA ASN A 427 -1.70 2.02 -29.43
C ASN A 427 -3.10 2.41 -28.91
N SER A 428 -3.23 3.53 -28.19
CA SER A 428 -4.51 4.03 -27.67
C SER A 428 -5.57 4.28 -28.75
N SER A 429 -5.15 4.58 -29.98
CA SER A 429 -6.06 4.75 -31.13
C SER A 429 -6.91 3.51 -31.44
N ALA A 430 -6.45 2.30 -31.08
CA ALA A 430 -7.22 1.07 -31.23
C ALA A 430 -8.52 1.08 -30.41
N PHE A 431 -8.55 1.81 -29.29
CA PHE A 431 -9.70 1.89 -28.37
C PHE A 431 -10.67 3.03 -28.74
N LYS A 432 -10.40 3.81 -29.79
CA LYS A 432 -11.29 4.89 -30.25
C LYS A 432 -12.42 4.39 -31.16
N VAL A 433 -12.21 3.26 -31.84
CA VAL A 433 -13.06 2.80 -32.97
C VAL A 433 -14.18 1.85 -32.52
N THR A 434 -14.27 1.51 -31.23
CA THR A 434 -15.23 0.55 -30.67
C THR A 434 -16.67 1.09 -30.48
N ASN A 435 -17.15 1.98 -31.36
CA ASN A 435 -18.55 2.43 -31.36
C ASN A 435 -19.44 1.56 -32.24
#